data_AF-A0A9D6G8T7-F1
#
_entry.id   AF-A0A9D6G8T7-F1
#
_cell.length_a   1.000
_cell.length_b   1.000
_cell.length_c   1.000
_cell.angle_alpha   90.00
_cell.angle_beta   90.00
_cell.angle_gamma   90.00
#
_symmetry.space_group_name_H-M   'P 1'
#
loop_
_entity.id
_entity.type
_entity.pdbx_description
1 polymer ?
#
loop_
_entity_poly.entity_id
_entity_poly.type
_entity_poly.pdbx_seq_one_letter_code
_entity_poly.pdbx_strand_id
1 'polypeptide(L)'
;MLSLRAAPPSPSTRAAVALHTRAAVAAVALARPARRPLESLRRIARGALLTPIALFLFGAIIGSFANVCILRIPAEESIVSPGSRCPHCKEPVAWYDNVPLLSWLALRGRCRRCDGPISFRYFVVELASALAAVALYLRVGFGVEWAVLFAFVAALIVVTFIDLDHRIIPDVVSLPGIAVGFVLSLRGEPGAVSSAIGILLGAGLLLAVGWGYEAATGREGMGGGDVKLLGMIGAFLGWRSVPFTLLLSSLSGSAVGVTLMWWTGSDRKYAIPFGPFLALGAVLYIFCGDRLIGWYLGLGAG
;
A
#
# COMPACT_ATOMS: atom_id res chain seq x y z
N MET A 1 -50.57 -6.73 21.73
CA MET A 1 -49.82 -7.67 20.87
C MET A 1 -50.48 -7.71 19.49
N LEU A 2 -50.00 -6.94 18.53
CA LEU A 2 -50.45 -6.99 17.13
C LEU A 2 -49.23 -7.32 16.27
N SER A 3 -49.15 -8.58 15.84
CA SER A 3 -48.10 -9.10 14.97
C SER A 3 -48.39 -8.64 13.54
N LEU A 4 -47.70 -7.59 13.08
CA LEU A 4 -47.67 -7.21 11.67
C LEU A 4 -46.74 -8.18 10.93
N ARG A 5 -47.32 -9.24 10.35
CA ARG A 5 -46.62 -10.07 9.35
C ARG A 5 -46.62 -9.31 8.02
N ALA A 6 -45.44 -8.98 7.53
CA ALA A 6 -45.26 -8.38 6.21
C ALA A 6 -45.82 -9.30 5.11
N ALA A 7 -46.58 -8.72 4.16
CA ALA A 7 -47.12 -9.45 3.03
C ALA A 7 -46.01 -9.92 2.08
N PRO A 8 -46.11 -11.13 1.51
CA PRO A 8 -45.08 -11.65 0.61
C PRO A 8 -45.03 -10.85 -0.70
N PRO A 9 -43.83 -10.70 -1.31
CA PRO A 9 -43.65 -9.92 -2.53
C PRO A 9 -44.44 -10.48 -3.71
N SER A 10 -44.91 -9.58 -4.58
CA SER A 10 -45.68 -9.92 -5.77
C SER A 10 -44.89 -10.80 -6.75
N PRO A 11 -45.56 -11.58 -7.62
CA PRO A 11 -44.91 -12.49 -8.56
C PRO A 11 -43.97 -11.80 -9.55
N SER A 12 -44.28 -10.56 -9.95
CA SER A 12 -43.45 -9.75 -10.86
C SER A 12 -42.13 -9.34 -10.21
N THR A 13 -42.15 -8.97 -8.93
CA THR A 13 -40.94 -8.63 -8.16
C THR A 13 -40.06 -9.85 -7.94
N ARG A 14 -40.65 -11.03 -7.70
CA ARG A 14 -39.90 -12.29 -7.60
C ARG A 14 -39.22 -12.67 -8.92
N ALA A 15 -39.90 -12.46 -10.05
CA ALA A 15 -39.34 -12.72 -11.38
C ALA A 15 -38.18 -11.75 -11.71
N ALA A 16 -38.32 -10.46 -11.39
CA ALA A 16 -37.27 -9.46 -11.62
C ALA A 16 -36.03 -9.71 -10.76
N VAL A 17 -36.21 -10.06 -9.48
CA VAL A 17 -35.10 -10.45 -8.59
C VAL A 17 -34.45 -11.72 -9.13
N ALA A 18 -35.21 -12.76 -9.48
CA ALA A 18 -34.64 -13.99 -10.03
C ALA A 18 -33.87 -13.78 -11.35
N LEU A 19 -34.31 -12.85 -12.21
CA LEU A 19 -33.62 -12.50 -13.45
C LEU A 19 -32.30 -11.76 -13.18
N HIS A 20 -32.31 -10.79 -12.25
CA HIS A 20 -31.09 -10.09 -11.83
C HIS A 20 -30.11 -11.01 -11.11
N THR A 21 -30.59 -11.91 -10.25
CA THR A 21 -29.76 -12.91 -9.59
C THR A 21 -29.16 -13.88 -10.61
N ARG A 22 -29.94 -14.33 -11.61
CA ARG A 22 -29.41 -15.19 -12.69
C ARG A 22 -28.39 -14.48 -13.56
N ALA A 23 -28.59 -13.21 -13.89
CA ALA A 23 -27.62 -12.41 -14.64
C ALA A 23 -26.34 -12.16 -13.84
N ALA A 24 -26.45 -11.88 -12.54
CA ALA A 24 -25.32 -11.72 -11.63
C ALA A 24 -24.54 -13.03 -11.44
N VAL A 25 -25.24 -14.15 -11.23
CA VAL A 25 -24.63 -15.49 -11.12
C VAL A 25 -23.99 -15.92 -12.44
N ALA A 26 -24.60 -15.62 -13.59
CA ALA A 26 -23.99 -15.87 -14.90
C ALA A 26 -22.75 -14.99 -15.13
N ALA A 27 -22.75 -13.73 -14.70
CA ALA A 27 -21.57 -12.86 -14.76
C ALA A 27 -20.44 -13.35 -13.84
N VAL A 28 -20.77 -13.89 -12.66
CA VAL A 28 -19.81 -14.53 -11.74
C VAL A 28 -19.32 -15.87 -12.28
N ALA A 29 -20.17 -16.67 -12.92
CA ALA A 29 -19.76 -17.91 -13.57
C ALA A 29 -18.87 -17.68 -14.81
N LEU A 30 -19.03 -16.53 -15.47
CA LEU A 30 -18.16 -16.05 -16.56
C LEU A 30 -16.88 -15.38 -16.04
N ALA A 31 -16.81 -15.02 -14.75
CA ALA A 31 -15.58 -14.59 -14.10
C ALA A 31 -14.64 -15.80 -13.99
N ARG A 32 -13.86 -16.01 -15.06
CA ARG A 32 -13.00 -17.18 -15.26
C ARG A 32 -12.12 -17.45 -14.02
N PRO A 33 -12.14 -18.66 -13.45
CA PRO A 33 -11.25 -19.02 -12.35
C PRO A 33 -9.79 -18.95 -12.83
N ALA A 34 -8.91 -18.62 -11.90
CA ALA A 34 -7.51 -18.29 -12.08
C ALA A 34 -6.71 -19.27 -12.97
N ARG A 35 -6.66 -19.02 -14.28
CA ARG A 35 -5.65 -19.60 -15.19
C ARG A 35 -4.37 -18.75 -15.26
N ARG A 36 -4.01 -18.05 -14.17
CA ARG A 36 -2.94 -17.04 -14.16
C ARG A 36 -1.49 -17.55 -14.06
N PRO A 37 -1.13 -18.71 -13.46
CA PRO A 37 0.28 -19.12 -13.41
C PRO A 37 0.91 -19.26 -14.80
N LEU A 38 0.16 -19.85 -15.73
CA LEU A 38 0.58 -20.01 -17.12
C LEU A 38 0.59 -18.70 -17.91
N GLU A 39 -0.26 -17.72 -17.58
CA GLU A 39 -0.25 -16.40 -18.23
C GLU A 39 0.90 -15.50 -17.75
N SER A 40 1.28 -15.58 -16.48
CA SER A 40 2.46 -14.90 -15.94
C SER A 40 3.75 -15.48 -16.56
N LEU A 41 3.87 -16.81 -16.58
CA LEU A 41 4.95 -17.52 -17.28
C LEU A 41 4.94 -17.23 -18.78
N ARG A 42 3.76 -17.19 -19.43
CA ARG A 42 3.64 -16.79 -20.84
C ARG A 42 3.90 -15.31 -21.09
N ARG A 43 3.80 -14.41 -20.09
CA ARG A 43 4.20 -12.99 -20.23
C ARG A 43 5.71 -12.83 -20.10
N ILE A 44 6.34 -13.58 -19.20
CA ILE A 44 7.81 -13.70 -19.13
C ILE A 44 8.36 -14.39 -20.40
N ALA A 45 7.61 -15.32 -20.99
CA ALA A 45 8.01 -16.01 -22.21
C ALA A 45 7.67 -15.24 -23.50
N ARG A 46 6.61 -14.40 -23.52
CA ARG A 46 6.20 -13.59 -24.70
C ARG A 46 6.79 -12.18 -24.72
N GLY A 47 7.13 -11.61 -23.57
CA GLY A 47 7.92 -10.39 -23.47
C GLY A 47 9.36 -10.79 -23.22
N ALA A 48 10.29 -10.36 -24.08
CA ALA A 48 11.72 -10.63 -23.93
C ALA A 48 12.15 -10.41 -22.47
N LEU A 49 12.90 -11.35 -21.90
CA LEU A 49 13.45 -11.34 -20.52
C LEU A 49 14.00 -9.96 -20.08
N LEU A 50 14.39 -9.13 -21.05
CA LEU A 50 14.79 -7.74 -20.91
C LEU A 50 13.77 -6.85 -20.17
N THR A 51 12.46 -6.97 -20.39
CA THR A 51 11.47 -6.08 -19.77
C THR A 51 11.43 -6.19 -18.24
N PRO A 52 11.23 -7.37 -17.62
CA PRO A 52 11.25 -7.48 -16.17
C PRO A 52 12.60 -7.09 -15.56
N ILE A 53 13.72 -7.33 -16.27
CA ILE A 53 15.05 -6.87 -15.84
C ILE A 53 15.11 -5.34 -15.83
N ALA A 54 14.67 -4.67 -16.90
CA ALA A 54 14.64 -3.22 -16.98
C ALA A 54 13.77 -2.60 -15.88
N LEU A 55 12.61 -3.19 -15.59
CA LEU A 55 11.73 -2.74 -14.51
C LEU A 55 12.31 -2.99 -13.12
N PHE A 56 13.04 -4.10 -12.92
CA PHE A 56 13.77 -4.35 -11.68
C PHE A 56 14.84 -3.28 -11.45
N LEU A 57 15.66 -2.98 -12.46
CA LEU A 57 16.69 -1.94 -12.40
C LEU A 57 16.07 -0.55 -12.15
N PHE A 58 15.00 -0.22 -12.87
CA PHE A 58 14.26 1.03 -12.67
C PHE A 58 13.70 1.11 -11.24
N GLY A 59 13.10 0.04 -10.74
CA GLY A 59 12.58 -0.01 -9.38
C GLY A 59 13.69 0.14 -8.33
N ALA A 60 14.88 -0.43 -8.56
CA ALA A 60 16.03 -0.25 -7.69
C ALA A 60 16.54 1.20 -7.68
N ILE A 61 16.56 1.88 -8.83
CA ILE A 61 16.90 3.31 -8.93
C ILE A 61 15.90 4.16 -8.13
N ILE A 62 14.60 3.91 -8.30
CA ILE A 62 13.55 4.59 -7.53
C ILE A 62 13.67 4.28 -6.04
N GLY A 63 14.04 3.06 -5.66
CA GLY A 63 14.32 2.69 -4.27
C GLY A 63 15.54 3.42 -3.69
N SER A 64 16.58 3.66 -4.49
CA SER A 64 17.72 4.47 -4.07
C SER A 64 17.31 5.93 -3.80
N PHE A 65 16.46 6.50 -4.66
CA PHE A 65 15.85 7.80 -4.40
C PHE A 65 14.92 7.78 -3.17
N ALA A 66 14.17 6.69 -2.95
CA ALA A 66 13.34 6.53 -1.77
C ALA A 66 14.16 6.61 -0.47
N ASN A 67 15.38 6.08 -0.42
CA ASN A 67 16.28 6.26 0.73
C ASN A 67 16.62 7.74 0.99
N VAL A 68 16.77 8.55 -0.07
CA VAL A 68 16.96 10.00 0.06
C VAL A 68 15.72 10.65 0.68
N CYS A 69 14.53 10.32 0.18
CA CYS A 69 13.27 10.82 0.72
C CYS A 69 13.07 10.42 2.19
N ILE A 70 13.31 9.16 2.54
CA ILE A 70 13.17 8.63 3.91
C ILE A 70 14.06 9.41 4.88
N LEU A 71 15.30 9.71 4.48
CA LEU A 71 16.24 10.42 5.35
C LEU A 71 15.95 11.93 5.45
N ARG A 72 15.53 12.57 4.34
CA ARG A 72 15.50 14.03 4.23
C ARG A 72 14.15 14.66 4.52
N ILE A 73 13.04 13.98 4.21
CA ILE A 73 11.69 14.52 4.43
C ILE A 73 11.45 14.82 5.92
N PRO A 74 11.74 13.91 6.87
CA PRO A 74 11.55 14.18 8.29
C PRO A 74 12.51 15.26 8.84
N ALA A 75 13.67 15.42 8.18
CA ALA A 75 14.67 16.43 8.53
C ALA A 75 14.42 17.79 7.85
N GLU A 76 13.33 17.93 7.09
CA GLU A 76 13.00 19.12 6.29
C GLU A 76 14.13 19.55 5.33
N GLU A 77 14.96 18.59 4.91
CA GLU A 77 16.05 18.82 3.98
C GLU A 77 15.57 18.70 2.52
N SER A 78 16.23 19.42 1.60
CA SER A 78 15.93 19.31 0.18
C SER A 78 16.23 17.91 -0.37
N ILE A 79 15.25 17.31 -1.06
CA ILE A 79 15.38 16.03 -1.76
C ILE A 79 16.10 16.14 -3.12
N VAL A 80 16.27 17.36 -3.64
CA VAL A 80 16.86 17.60 -4.97
C VAL A 80 18.36 17.90 -4.86
N SER A 81 18.77 18.72 -3.90
CA SER A 81 20.16 19.17 -3.77
C SER A 81 20.60 19.27 -2.31
N PRO A 82 21.84 18.90 -1.95
CA PRO A 82 22.88 18.30 -2.81
C PRO A 82 22.63 16.80 -3.04
N GLY A 83 23.44 16.15 -3.89
CA GLY A 83 23.33 14.73 -4.23
C GLY A 83 23.52 13.77 -3.03
N SER A 84 23.57 12.46 -3.31
CA SER A 84 23.81 11.42 -2.29
C SER A 84 25.11 11.68 -1.52
N ARG A 85 25.06 11.58 -0.19
CA ARG A 85 26.20 11.80 0.71
C ARG A 85 26.29 10.67 1.73
N CYS A 86 27.51 10.34 2.14
CA CYS A 86 27.71 9.40 3.24
C CYS A 86 27.09 9.97 4.53
N PRO A 87 26.31 9.18 5.31
CA PRO A 87 25.74 9.66 6.57
C PRO A 87 26.81 10.01 7.62
N HIS A 88 27.98 9.36 7.57
CA HIS A 88 29.09 9.53 8.51
C HIS A 88 30.04 10.66 8.14
N CYS A 89 30.71 10.58 6.98
CA CYS A 89 31.71 11.58 6.59
C CYS A 89 31.15 12.76 5.79
N LYS A 90 29.86 12.74 5.42
CA LYS A 90 29.15 13.75 4.62
C LYS A 90 29.70 14.03 3.22
N GLU A 91 30.77 13.35 2.82
CA GLU A 91 31.33 13.41 1.48
C GLU A 91 30.32 12.92 0.43
N PRO A 92 30.24 13.57 -0.75
CA PRO A 92 29.45 13.08 -1.88
C PRO A 92 29.83 11.63 -2.25
N VAL A 93 28.80 10.82 -2.46
CA VAL A 93 28.96 9.43 -2.92
C VAL A 93 29.29 9.47 -4.41
N ALA A 94 30.35 8.78 -4.81
CA ALA A 94 30.71 8.65 -6.22
C ALA A 94 29.59 7.94 -6.99
N TRP A 95 29.38 8.31 -8.25
CA TRP A 95 28.25 7.77 -9.05
C TRP A 95 28.24 6.24 -9.14
N TYR A 96 29.42 5.59 -9.19
CA TYR A 96 29.55 4.13 -9.24
C TYR A 96 29.36 3.45 -7.88
N ASP A 97 29.50 4.18 -6.77
CA ASP A 97 29.15 3.73 -5.42
C ASP A 97 27.66 3.99 -5.10
N ASN A 98 26.94 4.61 -6.02
CA ASN A 98 25.50 4.87 -5.95
C ASN A 98 24.69 3.91 -6.85
N VAL A 99 25.31 2.84 -7.37
CA VAL A 99 24.62 1.79 -8.13
C VAL A 99 23.79 0.95 -7.14
N PRO A 100 22.44 0.95 -7.24
CA PRO A 100 21.57 0.29 -6.27
C PRO A 100 21.87 -1.21 -6.14
N LEU A 101 21.72 -1.77 -4.94
CA LEU A 101 21.99 -3.15 -4.53
C LEU A 101 23.46 -3.57 -4.63
N LEU A 102 24.08 -3.34 -5.79
CA LEU A 102 25.43 -3.79 -6.11
C LEU A 102 26.49 -3.05 -5.29
N SER A 103 26.35 -1.73 -5.12
CA SER A 103 27.35 -0.94 -4.37
C SER A 103 27.39 -1.35 -2.91
N TRP A 104 26.22 -1.61 -2.29
CA TRP A 104 26.16 -2.05 -0.90
C TRP A 104 26.82 -3.43 -0.73
N LEU A 105 26.56 -4.38 -1.63
CA LEU A 105 27.18 -5.71 -1.60
C LEU A 105 28.70 -5.65 -1.85
N ALA A 106 29.13 -4.89 -2.86
CA ALA A 106 30.54 -4.74 -3.22
C ALA A 106 31.36 -4.07 -2.10
N LEU A 107 30.79 -3.07 -1.44
CA LEU A 107 31.41 -2.36 -0.31
C LEU A 107 31.12 -3.03 1.04
N ARG A 108 30.40 -4.16 1.06
CA ARG A 108 30.01 -4.91 2.27
C ARG A 108 29.33 -4.02 3.32
N GLY A 109 28.48 -3.11 2.86
CA GLY A 109 27.78 -2.15 3.72
C GLY A 109 28.71 -1.17 4.41
N ARG A 110 29.79 -0.72 3.77
CA ARG A 110 30.71 0.29 4.31
C ARG A 110 30.96 1.42 3.32
N CYS A 111 31.28 2.61 3.82
CA CYS A 111 31.68 3.71 2.97
C CYS A 111 33.12 3.54 2.48
N ARG A 112 33.36 3.69 1.18
CA ARG A 112 34.71 3.58 0.58
C ARG A 112 35.73 4.57 1.18
N ARG A 113 35.31 5.75 1.63
CA ARG A 113 36.22 6.80 2.12
C ARG A 113 36.51 6.74 3.62
N CYS A 114 35.49 6.49 4.44
CA CYS A 114 35.64 6.52 5.90
C CYS A 114 35.48 5.16 6.59
N ASP A 115 35.22 4.08 5.84
CA ASP A 115 34.88 2.74 6.33
C ASP A 115 33.66 2.68 7.28
N GLY A 116 32.94 3.79 7.43
CA GLY A 116 31.75 3.88 8.26
C GLY A 116 30.64 2.96 7.76
N PRO A 117 29.86 2.33 8.66
CA PRO A 117 28.84 1.38 8.29
C PRO A 117 27.67 2.06 7.54
N ILE A 118 27.22 1.46 6.45
CA ILE A 118 26.01 1.83 5.73
C ILE A 118 24.91 0.85 6.10
N SER A 119 23.83 1.36 6.70
CA SER A 119 22.71 0.55 7.18
C SER A 119 22.19 -0.40 6.11
N PHE A 120 21.90 -1.65 6.50
CA PHE A 120 21.28 -2.66 5.63
C PHE A 120 19.91 -2.19 5.08
N ARG A 121 19.29 -1.21 5.73
CA ARG A 121 18.06 -0.57 5.24
C ARG A 121 18.17 -0.08 3.81
N TYR A 122 19.31 0.47 3.40
CA TYR A 122 19.50 0.98 2.03
C TYR A 122 19.24 -0.13 1.01
N PHE A 123 19.86 -1.30 1.23
CA PHE A 123 19.67 -2.48 0.42
C PHE A 123 18.22 -2.98 0.44
N VAL A 124 17.58 -3.01 1.62
CA VAL A 124 16.19 -3.48 1.76
C VAL A 124 15.21 -2.58 0.99
N VAL A 125 15.33 -1.26 1.09
CA VAL A 125 14.46 -0.30 0.39
C VAL A 125 14.62 -0.41 -1.13
N GLU A 126 15.87 -0.52 -1.59
CA GLU A 126 16.18 -0.72 -3.01
C GLU A 126 15.59 -2.03 -3.53
N LEU A 127 15.75 -3.12 -2.78
CA LEU A 127 15.25 -4.44 -3.17
C LEU A 127 13.73 -4.49 -3.14
N ALA A 128 13.10 -3.93 -2.10
CA ALA A 128 11.65 -3.87 -1.97
C ALA A 128 11.03 -3.10 -3.16
N SER A 129 11.62 -1.98 -3.55
CA SER A 129 11.16 -1.18 -4.69
C SER A 129 11.36 -1.91 -6.02
N ALA A 130 12.50 -2.58 -6.20
CA ALA A 130 12.78 -3.39 -7.39
C ALA A 130 11.81 -4.57 -7.53
N LEU A 131 11.55 -5.29 -6.44
CA LEU A 131 10.60 -6.39 -6.41
C LEU A 131 9.17 -5.91 -6.61
N ALA A 132 8.78 -4.78 -6.02
CA ALA A 132 7.46 -4.18 -6.23
C ALA A 132 7.22 -3.82 -7.70
N ALA A 133 8.20 -3.23 -8.38
CA ALA A 133 8.12 -2.89 -9.80
C ALA A 133 7.82 -4.13 -10.66
N VAL A 134 8.56 -5.22 -10.43
CA VAL A 134 8.36 -6.50 -11.16
C VAL A 134 7.04 -7.16 -10.78
N ALA A 135 6.71 -7.22 -9.49
CA ALA A 135 5.48 -7.85 -9.02
C ALA A 135 4.24 -7.17 -9.61
N LEU A 136 4.22 -5.83 -9.65
CA LEU A 136 3.16 -5.06 -10.30
C LEU A 136 3.10 -5.31 -11.80
N TYR A 137 4.25 -5.40 -12.48
CA TYR A 137 4.29 -5.75 -13.90
C TYR A 137 3.68 -7.13 -14.19
N LEU A 138 3.98 -8.12 -13.35
CA LEU A 138 3.39 -9.46 -13.47
C LEU A 138 1.87 -9.44 -13.18
N ARG A 139 1.40 -8.47 -12.37
CA ARG A 139 0.00 -8.33 -11.96
C ARG A 139 -0.87 -7.60 -12.97
N VAL A 140 -0.43 -6.45 -13.49
CA VAL A 140 -1.22 -5.57 -14.37
C VAL A 140 -0.64 -5.42 -15.78
N GLY A 141 0.58 -5.91 -16.03
CA GLY A 141 1.31 -5.65 -17.27
C GLY A 141 2.06 -4.31 -17.24
N PHE A 142 2.72 -3.93 -18.32
CA PHE A 142 3.35 -2.61 -18.44
C PHE A 142 2.36 -1.62 -19.07
N GLY A 143 2.19 -0.45 -18.47
CA GLY A 143 1.22 0.56 -18.92
C GLY A 143 0.99 1.66 -17.88
N VAL A 144 -0.03 2.49 -18.11
CA VAL A 144 -0.38 3.61 -17.20
C VAL A 144 -0.78 3.09 -15.81
N GLU A 145 -1.60 2.04 -15.73
CA GLU A 145 -2.00 1.42 -14.47
C GLU A 145 -0.78 0.96 -13.64
N TRP A 146 0.20 0.35 -14.30
CA TRP A 146 1.46 -0.03 -13.66
C TRP A 146 2.21 1.16 -13.10
N ALA A 147 2.34 2.25 -13.88
CA ALA A 147 3.05 3.44 -13.44
C ALA A 147 2.38 4.09 -12.23
N VAL A 148 1.05 4.17 -12.24
CA VAL A 148 0.26 4.71 -11.13
C VAL A 148 0.40 3.87 -9.87
N LEU A 149 0.22 2.55 -9.98
CA LEU A 149 0.36 1.63 -8.84
C LEU A 149 1.80 1.59 -8.32
N PHE A 150 2.80 1.65 -9.20
CA PHE A 150 4.20 1.65 -8.78
C PHE A 150 4.57 2.95 -8.06
N ALA A 151 4.13 4.11 -8.56
CA ALA A 151 4.31 5.38 -7.86
C ALA A 151 3.65 5.36 -6.47
N PHE A 152 2.43 4.82 -6.38
CA PHE A 152 1.72 4.65 -5.12
C PHE A 152 2.47 3.72 -4.14
N VAL A 153 2.92 2.54 -4.59
CA VAL A 153 3.67 1.60 -3.75
C VAL A 153 5.04 2.18 -3.35
N ALA A 154 5.72 2.91 -4.23
CA ALA A 154 6.95 3.61 -3.88
C ALA A 154 6.72 4.66 -2.79
N ALA A 155 5.62 5.42 -2.85
CA ALA A 155 5.22 6.34 -1.78
C ALA A 155 4.92 5.60 -0.47
N LEU A 156 4.23 4.45 -0.52
CA LEU A 156 4.00 3.61 0.66
C LEU A 156 5.30 3.09 1.27
N ILE A 157 6.30 2.73 0.46
CA ILE A 157 7.64 2.34 0.95
C ILE A 157 8.27 3.51 1.71
N VAL A 158 8.29 4.71 1.13
CA VAL A 158 8.82 5.91 1.80
C VAL A 158 8.11 6.16 3.14
N VAL A 159 6.77 6.17 3.14
CA VAL A 159 5.97 6.38 4.36
C VAL A 159 6.23 5.29 5.40
N THR A 160 6.33 4.02 4.99
CA THR A 160 6.59 2.89 5.89
C THR A 160 7.89 3.09 6.67
N PHE A 161 8.98 3.41 5.98
CA PHE A 161 10.28 3.58 6.66
C PHE A 161 10.36 4.87 7.47
N ILE A 162 9.73 5.95 7.03
CA ILE A 162 9.63 7.18 7.85
C ILE A 162 8.83 6.91 9.13
N ASP A 163 7.72 6.18 9.05
CA ASP A 163 6.89 5.87 10.21
C ASP A 163 7.61 4.90 11.18
N LEU A 164 8.39 3.94 10.66
CA LEU A 164 9.24 3.08 11.49
C LEU A 164 10.31 3.86 12.26
N ASP A 165 10.91 4.88 11.65
CA ASP A 165 11.99 5.66 12.25
C ASP A 165 11.46 6.75 13.20
N HIS A 166 10.44 7.47 12.76
CA HIS A 166 10.00 8.72 13.39
C HIS A 166 8.57 8.68 13.95
N ARG A 167 7.80 7.63 13.62
CA ARG A 167 6.37 7.50 13.99
C ARG A 167 5.51 8.67 13.49
N ILE A 168 5.85 9.19 12.31
CA ILE A 168 5.12 10.24 11.63
C ILE A 168 4.82 9.81 10.19
N ILE A 169 3.70 10.26 9.67
CA ILE A 169 3.35 10.13 8.25
C ILE A 169 3.43 11.53 7.63
N PRO A 170 4.37 11.79 6.72
CA PRO A 170 4.60 13.12 6.19
C PRO A 170 3.45 13.61 5.31
N ASP A 171 2.92 14.79 5.64
CA ASP A 171 1.86 15.46 4.89
C ASP A 171 2.25 15.76 3.44
N VAL A 172 3.53 16.03 3.20
CA VAL A 172 4.09 16.25 1.87
C VAL A 172 4.00 15.02 0.95
N VAL A 173 3.75 13.83 1.51
CA VAL A 173 3.50 12.61 0.74
C VAL A 173 2.00 12.30 0.71
N SER A 174 1.33 12.31 1.86
CA SER A 174 -0.05 11.84 1.99
C SER A 174 -1.06 12.78 1.33
N LEU A 175 -0.96 14.10 1.52
CA LEU A 175 -1.94 15.05 0.97
C LEU A 175 -1.84 15.19 -0.55
N PRO A 176 -0.64 15.38 -1.15
CA PRO A 176 -0.52 15.33 -2.61
C PRO A 176 -0.91 13.97 -3.17
N GLY A 177 -0.62 12.88 -2.44
CA GLY A 177 -1.05 11.54 -2.81
C GLY A 177 -2.56 11.40 -2.94
N ILE A 178 -3.34 11.92 -1.99
CA ILE A 178 -4.82 11.94 -2.09
C ILE A 178 -5.27 12.66 -3.35
N ALA A 179 -4.72 13.87 -3.59
CA ALA A 179 -5.09 14.67 -4.75
C ALA A 179 -4.75 13.96 -6.07
N VAL A 180 -3.53 13.42 -6.18
CA VAL A 180 -3.07 12.67 -7.36
C VAL A 180 -3.91 11.42 -7.58
N GLY A 181 -4.16 10.62 -6.53
CA GLY A 181 -5.00 9.43 -6.61
C GLY A 181 -6.41 9.75 -7.11
N PHE A 182 -7.02 10.80 -6.58
CA PHE A 182 -8.34 11.25 -7.03
C PHE A 182 -8.33 11.72 -8.49
N VAL A 183 -7.38 12.58 -8.88
CA VAL A 183 -7.28 13.10 -10.25
C VAL A 183 -7.07 11.97 -11.26
N LEU A 184 -6.22 11.00 -10.95
CA LEU A 184 -5.99 9.83 -11.81
C LEU A 184 -7.24 8.95 -11.91
N SER A 185 -8.02 8.84 -10.83
CA SER A 185 -9.29 8.11 -10.83
C SER A 185 -10.39 8.74 -11.70
N LEU A 186 -10.22 10.00 -12.14
CA LEU A 186 -11.20 10.64 -13.04
C LEU A 186 -11.26 9.98 -14.43
N ARG A 187 -10.16 9.35 -14.85
CA ARG A 187 -10.04 8.72 -16.19
C ARG A 187 -9.56 7.26 -16.14
N GLY A 188 -9.27 6.74 -14.95
CA GLY A 188 -8.83 5.37 -14.75
C GLY A 188 -9.59 4.68 -13.61
N GLU A 189 -9.29 3.41 -13.41
CA GLU A 189 -9.72 2.68 -12.21
C GLU A 189 -9.12 3.33 -10.95
N PRO A 190 -9.84 3.42 -9.82
CA PRO A 190 -11.13 2.77 -9.53
C PRO A 190 -12.38 3.60 -9.94
N GLY A 191 -12.19 4.75 -10.61
CA GLY A 191 -13.24 5.71 -10.92
C GLY A 191 -13.47 6.78 -9.84
N ALA A 192 -13.83 7.98 -10.26
CA ALA A 192 -13.99 9.18 -9.42
C ALA A 192 -14.90 8.96 -8.20
N VAL A 193 -16.05 8.33 -8.40
CA VAL A 193 -17.02 8.07 -7.31
C VAL A 193 -16.44 7.09 -6.30
N SER A 194 -15.80 6.01 -6.78
CA SER A 194 -15.20 5.01 -5.91
C SER A 194 -14.03 5.58 -5.11
N SER A 195 -13.22 6.44 -5.74
CA SER A 195 -12.11 7.16 -5.11
C SER A 195 -12.61 8.17 -4.07
N ALA A 196 -13.61 8.99 -4.40
CA ALA A 196 -14.19 9.96 -3.47
C ALA A 196 -14.77 9.27 -2.23
N ILE A 197 -15.54 8.19 -2.42
CA ILE A 197 -16.07 7.39 -1.30
C ILE A 197 -14.90 6.75 -0.53
N GLY A 198 -13.85 6.29 -1.21
CA GLY A 198 -12.66 5.74 -0.56
C GLY A 198 -11.93 6.75 0.31
N ILE A 199 -11.76 7.99 -0.15
CA ILE A 199 -11.17 9.08 0.63
C ILE A 199 -12.03 9.38 1.86
N LEU A 200 -13.33 9.56 1.65
CA LEU A 200 -14.26 9.91 2.73
C LEU A 200 -14.39 8.79 3.76
N LEU A 201 -14.50 7.54 3.32
CA LEU A 201 -14.57 6.40 4.24
C LEU A 201 -13.22 6.15 4.92
N GLY A 202 -12.10 6.24 4.19
CA GLY A 202 -10.78 6.02 4.75
C GLY A 202 -10.43 7.05 5.81
N ALA A 203 -10.45 8.34 5.45
CA ALA A 203 -10.16 9.41 6.39
C ALA A 203 -11.27 9.54 7.44
N GLY A 204 -12.54 9.54 7.03
CA GLY A 204 -13.67 9.79 7.92
C GLY A 204 -13.84 8.71 8.98
N LEU A 205 -13.61 7.42 8.66
CA LEU A 205 -13.76 6.34 9.65
C LEU A 205 -12.71 6.43 10.75
N LEU A 206 -11.43 6.58 10.40
CA LEU A 206 -10.37 6.71 11.39
C LEU A 206 -10.49 8.00 12.22
N LEU A 207 -10.91 9.09 11.58
CA LEU A 207 -11.17 10.35 12.26
C LEU A 207 -12.35 10.24 13.24
N ALA A 208 -13.44 9.57 12.86
CA ALA A 208 -14.58 9.33 13.75
C ALA A 208 -14.19 8.45 14.95
N VAL A 209 -13.37 7.41 14.74
CA VAL A 209 -12.84 6.59 15.83
C VAL A 209 -11.92 7.40 16.74
N GLY A 210 -11.04 8.23 16.16
CA GLY A 210 -10.15 9.12 16.89
C GLY A 210 -10.91 10.09 17.80
N TRP A 211 -11.91 10.80 17.25
CA TRP A 211 -12.76 11.71 18.02
C TRP A 211 -13.61 10.98 19.06
N GLY A 212 -14.17 9.82 18.73
CA GLY A 212 -14.94 9.01 19.70
C GLY A 212 -14.07 8.55 20.88
N TYR A 213 -12.82 8.15 20.61
CA TYR A 213 -11.87 7.79 21.65
C TYR A 213 -11.46 8.99 22.48
N GLU A 214 -11.18 10.14 21.85
CA GLU A 214 -10.81 11.37 22.54
C GLU A 214 -11.95 11.88 23.43
N ALA A 215 -13.19 11.88 22.93
CA ALA A 215 -14.36 12.24 23.70
C ALA A 215 -14.58 11.30 24.90
N ALA A 216 -14.29 10.00 24.76
CA ALA A 216 -14.48 9.02 25.83
C ALA A 216 -13.34 9.01 26.87
N THR A 217 -12.10 9.28 26.46
CA THR A 217 -10.91 9.09 27.31
C THR A 217 -10.18 10.39 27.67
N GLY A 218 -10.53 11.51 27.02
CA GLY A 218 -9.84 12.78 27.14
C GLY A 218 -8.41 12.75 26.61
N ARG A 219 -8.05 11.74 25.81
CA ARG A 219 -6.70 11.54 25.25
C ARG A 219 -6.77 11.39 23.74
N GLU A 220 -5.81 11.98 23.04
CA GLU A 220 -5.67 11.77 21.60
C GLU A 220 -5.45 10.27 21.31
N GLY A 221 -6.43 9.67 20.62
CA GLY A 221 -6.49 8.22 20.42
C GLY A 221 -5.76 7.71 19.19
N MET A 222 -5.65 8.53 18.15
CA MET A 222 -5.18 8.08 16.84
C MET A 222 -4.40 9.18 16.12
N GLY A 223 -3.30 8.81 15.48
CA GLY A 223 -2.44 9.75 14.75
C GLY A 223 -3.16 10.30 13.52
N GLY A 224 -3.20 11.63 13.38
CA GLY A 224 -3.73 12.29 12.18
C GLY A 224 -3.00 11.89 10.88
N GLY A 225 -1.79 11.34 10.99
CA GLY A 225 -1.06 10.73 9.88
C GLY A 225 -1.75 9.50 9.29
N ASP A 226 -2.23 8.58 10.13
CA ASP A 226 -2.88 7.33 9.71
C ASP A 226 -4.20 7.62 8.97
N VAL A 227 -4.94 8.64 9.44
CA VAL A 227 -6.15 9.16 8.80
C VAL A 227 -5.86 9.58 7.35
N LYS A 228 -4.80 10.37 7.14
CA LYS A 228 -4.41 10.85 5.81
C LYS A 228 -3.90 9.71 4.93
N LEU A 229 -3.11 8.79 5.48
CA LEU A 229 -2.61 7.62 4.76
C LEU A 229 -3.75 6.72 4.27
N LEU A 230 -4.73 6.42 5.12
CA LEU A 230 -5.87 5.61 4.72
C LEU A 230 -6.77 6.34 3.73
N GLY A 231 -6.92 7.66 3.85
CA GLY A 231 -7.55 8.50 2.82
C GLY A 231 -6.82 8.39 1.47
N MET A 232 -5.48 8.41 1.47
CA MET A 232 -4.67 8.21 0.25
C MET A 232 -4.87 6.82 -0.33
N ILE A 233 -4.87 5.78 0.50
CA ILE A 233 -5.14 4.40 0.07
C ILE A 233 -6.53 4.30 -0.59
N GLY A 234 -7.55 4.91 0.02
CA GLY A 234 -8.89 5.01 -0.55
C GLY A 234 -8.94 5.78 -1.88
N ALA A 235 -8.11 6.81 -2.05
CA ALA A 235 -8.01 7.56 -3.30
C ALA A 235 -7.52 6.69 -4.47
N PHE A 236 -6.46 5.89 -4.24
CA PHE A 236 -5.84 5.06 -5.28
C PHE A 236 -6.57 3.74 -5.53
N LEU A 237 -7.09 3.10 -4.49
CA LEU A 237 -7.63 1.74 -4.57
C LEU A 237 -9.16 1.70 -4.44
N GLY A 238 -9.79 2.84 -4.17
CA GLY A 238 -11.23 2.98 -4.02
C GLY A 238 -11.76 2.48 -2.67
N TRP A 239 -13.05 2.67 -2.45
CA TRP A 239 -13.68 2.40 -1.15
C TRP A 239 -13.64 0.93 -0.70
N ARG A 240 -13.59 -0.02 -1.63
CA ARG A 240 -13.55 -1.46 -1.30
C ARG A 240 -12.22 -1.86 -0.65
N SER A 241 -11.16 -1.08 -0.86
CA SER A 241 -9.87 -1.34 -0.24
C SER A 241 -9.86 -0.98 1.24
N VAL A 242 -10.55 0.09 1.62
CA VAL A 242 -10.56 0.66 2.98
C VAL A 242 -10.86 -0.37 4.08
N PRO A 243 -12.01 -1.09 4.07
CA PRO A 243 -12.31 -2.04 5.13
C PRO A 243 -11.35 -3.22 5.15
N PHE A 244 -10.88 -3.66 3.97
CA PHE A 244 -9.91 -4.75 3.88
C PHE A 244 -8.56 -4.36 4.46
N THR A 245 -8.06 -3.19 4.07
CA THR A 245 -6.79 -2.65 4.56
C THR A 245 -6.87 -2.45 6.07
N LEU A 246 -7.94 -1.85 6.60
CA LEU A 246 -8.11 -1.68 8.04
C LEU A 246 -8.09 -3.00 8.81
N LEU A 247 -8.86 -3.99 8.35
CA LEU A 247 -8.92 -5.31 8.99
C LEU A 247 -7.55 -5.99 8.99
N LEU A 248 -6.87 -6.01 7.85
CA LEU A 248 -5.58 -6.67 7.73
C LEU A 248 -4.50 -5.94 8.53
N SER A 249 -4.57 -4.62 8.59
CA SER A 249 -3.65 -3.79 9.36
C SER A 249 -3.84 -4.00 10.85
N SER A 250 -5.08 -4.03 11.34
CA SER A 250 -5.36 -4.25 12.76
C SER A 250 -4.99 -5.67 13.20
N LEU A 251 -5.26 -6.69 12.37
CA LEU A 251 -4.87 -8.08 12.64
C LEU A 251 -3.35 -8.24 12.68
N SER A 252 -2.65 -7.75 11.66
CA SER A 252 -1.18 -7.84 11.60
C SER A 252 -0.50 -7.01 12.70
N GLY A 253 -0.98 -5.79 12.94
CA GLY A 253 -0.50 -4.93 14.02
C GLY A 253 -0.71 -5.52 15.40
N SER A 254 -1.88 -6.12 15.65
CA SER A 254 -2.17 -6.80 16.92
C SER A 254 -1.31 -8.04 17.10
N ALA A 255 -1.14 -8.86 16.05
CA ALA A 255 -0.30 -10.06 16.11
C ALA A 255 1.16 -9.71 16.43
N VAL A 256 1.71 -8.69 15.75
CA VAL A 256 3.08 -8.22 16.02
C VAL A 256 3.17 -7.59 17.40
N GLY A 257 2.20 -6.77 17.80
CA GLY A 257 2.20 -6.11 19.12
C GLY A 257 2.10 -7.08 20.28
N VAL A 258 1.22 -8.07 20.20
CA VAL A 258 1.09 -9.13 21.21
C VAL A 258 2.37 -9.98 21.28
N THR A 259 2.94 -10.35 20.13
CA THR A 259 4.20 -11.10 20.09
C THR A 259 5.34 -10.31 20.74
N LEU A 260 5.43 -9.01 20.46
CA LEU A 260 6.47 -8.14 21.01
C LEU A 260 6.31 -7.97 22.53
N MET A 261 5.08 -7.78 23.03
CA MET A 261 4.79 -7.71 24.46
C MET A 261 5.17 -9.01 25.17
N TRP A 262 4.88 -10.16 24.54
CA TRP A 262 5.22 -11.46 25.09
C TRP A 262 6.74 -11.68 25.21
N TRP A 263 7.52 -11.25 24.21
CA TRP A 263 8.98 -11.43 24.22
C TRP A 263 9.74 -10.41 25.07
N THR A 264 9.29 -9.16 25.09
CA THR A 264 10.01 -8.09 25.82
C THR A 264 9.65 -8.04 27.29
N GLY A 265 8.57 -8.72 27.73
CA GLY A 265 8.10 -8.73 29.12
C GLY A 265 7.81 -7.33 29.66
N SER A 266 7.63 -6.34 28.78
CA SER A 266 7.55 -4.93 29.15
C SER A 266 6.11 -4.44 28.99
N ASP A 267 5.52 -4.00 30.10
CA ASP A 267 4.27 -3.21 30.16
C ASP A 267 4.42 -1.78 29.59
N ARG A 268 5.57 -1.50 28.94
CA ARG A 268 5.81 -0.19 28.34
C ARG A 268 4.85 -0.02 27.17
N LYS A 269 4.18 1.14 27.16
CA LYS A 269 3.40 1.70 26.06
C LYS A 269 4.29 1.94 24.83
N TYR A 270 4.80 0.87 24.24
CA TYR A 270 5.55 0.92 23.01
C TYR A 270 4.53 1.20 21.91
N ALA A 271 4.43 2.47 21.52
CA ALA A 271 3.57 2.87 20.42
C ALA A 271 4.18 2.29 19.13
N ILE A 272 3.58 1.21 18.64
CA ILE A 272 3.97 0.59 17.38
C ILE A 272 3.42 1.45 16.24
N PRO A 273 4.24 1.88 15.28
CA PRO A 273 3.79 2.65 14.13
C PRO A 273 2.75 1.84 13.32
N PHE A 274 1.58 2.43 13.08
CA PHE A 274 0.48 1.76 12.39
C PHE A 274 0.59 1.86 10.86
N GLY A 275 1.29 2.87 10.34
CA GLY A 275 1.49 3.12 8.92
C GLY A 275 2.07 1.93 8.13
N PRO A 276 3.09 1.20 8.63
CA PRO A 276 3.59 -0.02 7.98
C PRO A 276 2.51 -1.08 7.76
N PHE A 277 1.59 -1.24 8.71
CA PHE A 277 0.51 -2.21 8.59
C PHE A 277 -0.54 -1.75 7.58
N LEU A 278 -0.87 -0.45 7.56
CA LEU A 278 -1.73 0.16 6.52
C LEU A 278 -1.13 -0.03 5.11
N ALA A 279 0.16 0.24 4.95
CA ALA A 279 0.87 0.04 3.70
C ALA A 279 0.85 -1.44 3.27
N LEU A 280 1.12 -2.37 4.21
CA LEU A 280 1.03 -3.80 3.94
C LEU A 280 -0.38 -4.22 3.51
N GLY A 281 -1.41 -3.74 4.20
CA GLY A 281 -2.81 -4.01 3.86
C GLY A 281 -3.18 -3.52 2.47
N ALA A 282 -2.72 -2.31 2.08
CA ALA A 282 -2.93 -1.76 0.74
C ALA A 282 -2.20 -2.56 -0.34
N VAL A 283 -0.93 -2.94 -0.12
CA VAL A 283 -0.17 -3.76 -1.07
C VAL A 283 -0.83 -5.12 -1.24
N LEU A 284 -1.24 -5.78 -0.15
CA LEU A 284 -1.93 -7.07 -0.22
C LEU A 284 -3.28 -6.95 -0.93
N TYR A 285 -4.00 -5.83 -0.81
CA TYR A 285 -5.22 -5.59 -1.57
C TYR A 285 -4.97 -5.55 -3.08
N ILE A 286 -3.88 -4.92 -3.55
CA ILE A 286 -3.55 -4.86 -4.99
C ILE A 286 -3.39 -6.28 -5.59
N PHE A 287 -2.79 -7.21 -4.84
CA PHE A 287 -2.55 -8.57 -5.31
C PHE A 287 -3.70 -9.55 -5.04
N CYS A 288 -4.42 -9.40 -3.92
CA CYS A 288 -5.41 -10.35 -3.43
C CYS A 288 -6.86 -9.84 -3.50
N GLY A 289 -7.10 -8.55 -3.70
CA GLY A 289 -8.42 -7.90 -3.62
C GLY A 289 -9.47 -8.54 -4.53
N ASP A 290 -9.12 -8.80 -5.79
CA ASP A 290 -10.01 -9.47 -6.76
C ASP A 290 -10.52 -10.83 -6.26
N ARG A 291 -9.64 -11.62 -5.64
CA ARG A 291 -9.99 -12.96 -5.13
C ARG A 291 -10.93 -12.87 -3.94
N LEU A 292 -10.71 -11.88 -3.09
CA LEU A 292 -11.49 -11.71 -1.88
C LEU A 292 -12.90 -11.20 -2.17
N ILE A 293 -13.03 -10.24 -3.10
CA ILE A 293 -14.32 -9.75 -3.59
C ILE A 293 -15.06 -10.89 -4.30
N GLY A 294 -14.37 -11.67 -5.12
CA GLY A 294 -14.94 -12.85 -5.77
C GLY A 294 -15.42 -13.91 -4.78
N TRP A 295 -14.65 -14.18 -3.72
CA TRP A 295 -15.05 -15.11 -2.65
C TRP A 295 -16.28 -14.62 -1.87
N TYR A 296 -16.31 -13.33 -1.50
CA TYR A 296 -17.44 -12.73 -0.79
C TYR A 296 -18.73 -12.78 -1.62
N LEU A 297 -18.66 -12.42 -2.91
CA LEU A 297 -19.82 -12.50 -3.82
C LEU A 297 -20.23 -13.94 -4.12
N GLY A 298 -19.27 -14.88 -4.15
CA GLY A 298 -19.54 -16.31 -4.32
C GLY A 298 -20.26 -16.94 -3.12
N LEU A 299 -19.96 -16.51 -1.89
CA LEU A 299 -20.67 -16.95 -0.68
C LEU A 299 -22.12 -16.41 -0.61
N GLY A 300 -22.39 -15.26 -1.22
CA GLY A 300 -23.75 -14.72 -1.33
C GLY A 300 -24.62 -15.38 -2.42
N ALA A 301 -24.05 -16.28 -3.22
CA ALA A 301 -24.71 -17.01 -4.30
C ALA A 301 -24.99 -18.49 -3.98
N GLY A 302 -24.69 -18.93 -2.75
CA GLY A 302 -24.95 -20.29 -2.24
C GLY A 302 -26.19 -20.37 -1.38
#